data_AF-A0A940RLT4-F1
#
_entry.id   AF-A0A940RLT4-F1
#
_cell.length_a   1.000
_cell.length_b   1.000
_cell.length_c   1.000
_cell.angle_alpha   90.00
_cell.angle_beta   90.00
_cell.angle_gamma   90.00
#
_symmetry.space_group_name_H-M   'P 1'
#
loop_
_entity.id
_entity.type
_entity.pdbx_description
1 polymer ?
#
loop_
_entity_poly.entity_id
_entity_poly.type
_entity_poly.pdbx_seq_one_letter_code
_entity_poly.pdbx_strand_id
1 'polypeptide(L)'
;MFEAFAMLAAAALQTADAPTDDPLAPARAGRVRCIDPDVARHNCSSIVRFRVQDDGRFEATVSGIIEPRVMIVYKISGEVQGNAVCSIVRVDDFLAGKLYVEDKPATALEANAIRGRLVTRLSELSGKRRCFIDGTEGPGVTANVTVNGLLHPEMKQSVAWVSPTDGYAVAE
;
A
#
# COMPACT_ATOMS: atom_id res chain seq x y z
N MET A 1 2.33 60.48 14.87
CA MET A 1 2.47 59.87 13.54
C MET A 1 3.08 58.49 13.77
N PHE A 2 2.23 57.50 14.04
CA PHE A 2 2.61 56.11 14.27
C PHE A 2 1.64 55.28 13.42
N GLU A 3 2.08 54.90 12.22
CA GLU A 3 1.34 54.01 11.32
C GLU A 3 1.66 52.57 11.74
N ALA A 4 0.63 51.84 12.16
CA ALA A 4 0.73 50.44 12.56
C ALA A 4 0.36 49.53 11.38
N PHE A 5 1.33 48.68 11.06
CA PHE A 5 1.30 47.39 10.35
C PHE A 5 -0.05 46.65 10.28
N ALA A 6 -0.37 46.11 9.09
CA ALA A 6 -1.13 44.86 8.96
C ALA A 6 -0.72 44.10 7.68
N MET A 7 0.20 43.14 7.82
CA MET A 7 0.41 42.08 6.82
C MET A 7 -0.61 40.96 7.09
N LEU A 8 -1.55 40.73 6.17
CA LEU A 8 -2.39 39.53 6.17
C LEU A 8 -1.61 38.37 5.54
N ALA A 9 -1.18 37.43 6.38
CA ALA A 9 -0.71 36.12 5.94
C ALA A 9 -1.91 35.23 5.60
N ALA A 10 -2.11 34.92 4.32
CA ALA A 10 -3.04 33.90 3.88
C ALA A 10 -2.45 32.52 4.19
N ALA A 11 -2.90 31.91 5.29
CA ALA A 11 -2.60 30.51 5.59
C ALA A 11 -3.41 29.63 4.61
N ALA A 12 -2.71 28.91 3.73
CA ALA A 12 -3.30 27.86 2.91
C ALA A 12 -3.72 26.70 3.83
N LEU A 13 -5.03 26.59 4.08
CA LEU A 13 -5.62 25.41 4.72
C LEU A 13 -5.46 24.23 3.76
N GLN A 14 -4.59 23.29 4.11
CA GLN A 14 -4.60 21.96 3.51
C GLN A 14 -5.89 21.27 3.95
N THR A 15 -6.85 21.17 3.05
CA THR A 15 -8.06 20.37 3.27
C THR A 15 -7.65 18.91 3.33
N ALA A 16 -7.80 18.30 4.51
CA ALA A 16 -7.81 16.85 4.62
C ALA A 16 -8.98 16.32 3.79
N ASP A 17 -8.70 15.52 2.75
CA ASP A 17 -9.72 14.94 1.89
C ASP A 17 -10.71 14.12 2.74
N ALA A 18 -12.00 14.39 2.54
CA ALA A 18 -13.08 13.59 3.15
C ALA A 18 -12.95 12.12 2.75
N PRO A 19 -13.48 11.16 3.55
CA PRO A 19 -13.54 9.76 3.14
C PRO A 19 -14.32 9.69 1.83
N THR A 20 -13.62 9.39 0.74
CA THR A 20 -14.26 9.34 -0.57
C THR A 20 -14.99 8.00 -0.67
N ASP A 21 -16.19 7.98 -1.25
CA ASP A 21 -16.92 6.75 -1.57
C ASP A 21 -16.11 5.79 -2.48
N ASP A 22 -15.06 6.31 -3.12
CA ASP A 22 -14.15 5.59 -4.01
C ASP A 22 -12.76 5.42 -3.36
N PRO A 23 -12.47 4.29 -2.70
CA PRO A 23 -11.19 4.09 -2.01
C PRO A 23 -9.96 4.10 -2.94
N LEU A 24 -10.15 4.09 -4.27
CA LEU A 24 -9.08 4.16 -5.26
C LEU A 24 -9.07 5.48 -6.06
N ALA A 25 -9.83 6.50 -5.65
CA ALA A 25 -9.76 7.84 -6.25
C ALA A 25 -8.32 8.38 -6.32
N PRO A 26 -7.47 8.25 -5.27
CA PRO A 26 -6.08 8.70 -5.34
C PRO A 26 -5.26 7.98 -6.42
N ALA A 27 -5.53 6.69 -6.66
CA ALA A 27 -4.86 5.93 -7.72
C ALA A 27 -5.25 6.42 -9.12
N ARG A 28 -6.53 6.76 -9.33
CA ARG A 28 -7.00 7.39 -10.58
C ARG A 28 -6.37 8.77 -10.80
N ALA A 29 -6.08 9.49 -9.71
CA ALA A 29 -5.32 10.73 -9.72
C ALA A 29 -3.79 10.52 -9.90
N GLY A 30 -3.33 9.30 -10.17
CA GLY A 30 -1.93 8.98 -10.44
C GLY A 30 -1.04 8.79 -9.20
N ARG A 31 -1.64 8.76 -8.00
CA ARG A 31 -0.90 8.50 -6.74
C ARG A 31 -0.66 7.01 -6.54
N VAL A 32 0.33 6.68 -5.73
CA VAL A 32 0.64 5.30 -5.34
C VAL A 32 0.41 5.13 -3.85
N ARG A 33 0.05 3.92 -3.43
CA ARG A 33 -0.17 3.61 -2.01
C ARG A 33 1.14 3.20 -1.37
N CYS A 34 1.62 4.00 -0.43
CA CYS A 34 2.74 3.72 0.44
C CYS A 34 2.20 3.07 1.73
N ILE A 35 2.70 1.89 2.06
CA ILE A 35 2.35 1.14 3.27
C ILE A 35 3.49 1.28 4.26
N ASP A 36 3.14 1.60 5.51
CA ASP A 36 4.04 1.92 6.61
C ASP A 36 5.08 2.98 6.21
N PRO A 37 4.63 4.22 5.91
CA PRO A 37 5.50 5.30 5.46
C PRO A 37 6.46 5.78 6.56
N ASP A 38 7.74 5.90 6.22
CA ASP A 38 8.69 6.79 6.90
C ASP A 38 8.78 8.09 6.10
N VAL A 39 8.06 9.11 6.57
CA VAL A 39 7.98 10.43 5.92
C VAL A 39 9.33 11.15 5.97
N ALA A 40 10.15 10.94 7.00
CA ALA A 40 11.43 11.63 7.13
C ALA A 40 12.48 11.08 6.14
N ARG A 41 12.40 9.79 5.83
CA ARG A 41 13.31 9.12 4.88
C ARG A 41 12.75 8.96 3.47
N HIS A 42 11.47 9.28 3.27
CA HIS A 42 10.73 8.97 2.05
C HIS A 42 10.82 7.48 1.70
N ASN A 43 10.54 6.62 2.66
CA ASN A 43 10.53 5.17 2.45
C ASN A 43 9.14 4.59 2.77
N CYS A 44 8.85 3.46 2.14
CA CYS A 44 7.67 2.63 2.42
C CYS A 44 8.12 1.19 2.62
N SER A 45 7.54 0.47 3.58
CA SER A 45 7.72 -0.99 3.64
C SER A 45 7.14 -1.69 2.41
N SER A 46 6.10 -1.12 1.80
CA SER A 46 5.60 -1.54 0.49
C SER A 46 4.99 -0.40 -0.30
N ILE A 47 5.10 -0.46 -1.63
CA ILE A 47 4.41 0.44 -2.56
C ILE A 47 3.47 -0.38 -3.44
N VAL A 48 2.21 0.03 -3.51
CA VAL A 48 1.20 -0.54 -4.40
C VAL A 48 0.84 0.45 -5.49
N ARG A 49 0.97 0.00 -6.74
CA ARG A 49 0.56 0.74 -7.95
C ARG A 49 -0.67 0.08 -8.53
N PHE A 50 -1.79 0.79 -8.51
CA PHE A 50 -3.04 0.29 -9.04
C PHE A 50 -3.23 0.72 -10.50
N ARG A 51 -3.83 -0.17 -11.29
CA ARG A 51 -4.48 0.11 -12.56
C ARG A 51 -5.95 -0.21 -12.39
N VAL A 52 -6.74 0.83 -12.21
CA VAL A 52 -8.18 0.72 -11.90
C VAL A 52 -8.98 0.75 -13.21
N GLN A 53 -9.98 -0.12 -13.30
CA GLN A 53 -10.94 -0.20 -14.40
C GLN A 53 -12.22 0.56 -14.03
N ASP A 54 -13.03 0.92 -15.03
CA ASP A 54 -14.25 1.71 -14.82
C ASP A 54 -15.31 0.94 -14.02
N ASP A 55 -15.28 -0.40 -14.05
CA ASP A 55 -16.19 -1.29 -13.33
C ASP A 55 -15.78 -1.57 -11.87
N GLY A 56 -14.77 -0.88 -11.36
CA GLY A 56 -14.26 -1.04 -9.99
C GLY A 56 -13.31 -2.22 -9.81
N ARG A 57 -13.03 -3.02 -10.85
CA ARG A 57 -11.93 -4.00 -10.81
C ARG A 57 -10.59 -3.30 -10.91
N PHE A 58 -9.55 -3.96 -10.42
CA PHE A 58 -8.19 -3.47 -10.54
C PHE A 58 -7.18 -4.59 -10.79
N GLU A 59 -6.08 -4.21 -11.41
CA GLU A 59 -4.79 -4.89 -11.27
C GLU A 59 -3.89 -4.03 -10.40
N ALA A 60 -3.03 -4.63 -9.59
CA ALA A 60 -2.03 -3.91 -8.82
C ALA A 60 -0.67 -4.59 -8.94
N THR A 61 0.38 -3.77 -9.05
CA THR A 61 1.76 -4.22 -8.83
C THR A 61 2.17 -3.81 -7.42
N VAL A 62 2.57 -4.80 -6.62
CA VAL A 62 3.06 -4.61 -5.25
C VAL A 62 4.57 -4.80 -5.26
N SER A 63 5.30 -3.82 -4.76
CA SER A 63 6.71 -3.91 -4.43
C SER A 63 6.84 -3.81 -2.92
N GLY A 64 7.50 -4.75 -2.26
CA GLY A 64 7.56 -4.74 -0.80
C GLY A 64 8.69 -5.57 -0.22
N ILE A 65 9.11 -5.19 0.99
CA ILE A 65 10.05 -5.98 1.80
C ILE A 65 9.28 -7.11 2.48
N ILE A 66 9.79 -8.35 2.35
CA ILE A 66 9.16 -9.54 2.96
C ILE A 66 10.02 -10.17 4.07
N GLU A 67 11.31 -9.89 4.05
CA GLU A 67 12.33 -10.25 5.03
C GLU A 67 13.46 -9.23 4.92
N PRO A 68 14.34 -9.08 5.94
CA PRO A 68 15.45 -8.15 5.86
C PRO A 68 16.27 -8.32 4.60
N ARG A 69 16.47 -7.22 3.85
CA ARG A 69 17.16 -7.18 2.55
C ARG A 69 16.53 -8.00 1.42
N VAL A 70 15.31 -8.52 1.59
CA VAL A 70 14.58 -9.30 0.59
C VAL A 70 13.35 -8.54 0.13
N MET A 71 13.36 -8.12 -1.13
CA MET A 71 12.22 -7.47 -1.78
C MET A 71 11.53 -8.43 -2.74
N ILE A 72 10.21 -8.36 -2.79
CA ILE A 72 9.39 -8.99 -3.82
C ILE A 72 8.68 -7.94 -4.67
N VAL A 73 8.54 -8.22 -5.97
CA VAL A 73 7.64 -7.50 -6.87
C VAL A 73 6.67 -8.50 -7.48
N TYR A 74 5.39 -8.36 -7.19
CA TYR A 74 4.34 -9.28 -7.67
C TYR A 74 3.09 -8.51 -8.11
N LYS A 75 2.19 -9.23 -8.79
CA LYS A 75 0.93 -8.66 -9.28
C LYS A 75 -0.24 -9.32 -8.56
N ILE A 76 -1.27 -8.52 -8.28
CA ILE A 76 -2.55 -8.99 -7.76
C ILE A 76 -3.68 -8.42 -8.60
N SER A 77 -4.85 -9.03 -8.47
CA SER A 77 -6.10 -8.50 -9.02
C SER A 77 -7.21 -8.55 -7.99
N GLY A 78 -8.18 -7.66 -8.14
CA GLY A 78 -9.28 -7.55 -7.20
C GLY A 78 -10.34 -6.59 -7.68
N GLU A 79 -11.18 -6.16 -6.75
CA GLU A 79 -12.30 -5.27 -6.99
C GLU A 79 -12.57 -4.39 -5.77
N VAL A 80 -13.18 -3.24 -6.01
CA VAL A 80 -13.75 -2.38 -4.98
C VAL A 80 -15.15 -2.91 -4.64
N GLN A 81 -15.44 -3.06 -3.35
CA GLN A 81 -16.77 -3.39 -2.83
C GLN A 81 -17.16 -2.38 -1.76
N GLY A 82 -18.09 -1.48 -2.08
CA GLY A 82 -18.39 -0.32 -1.23
C GLY A 82 -17.12 0.52 -1.06
N ASN A 83 -16.73 0.80 0.18
CA ASN A 83 -15.51 1.53 0.52
C ASN A 83 -14.27 0.62 0.72
N ALA A 84 -14.36 -0.67 0.39
CA ALA A 84 -13.29 -1.64 0.61
C ALA A 84 -12.56 -2.00 -0.69
N VAL A 85 -11.23 -2.07 -0.65
CA VAL A 85 -10.40 -2.63 -1.73
C VAL A 85 -10.14 -4.10 -1.42
N CYS A 86 -10.66 -5.01 -2.24
CA CYS A 86 -10.66 -6.44 -1.94
C CYS A 86 -9.91 -7.26 -2.99
N SER A 87 -9.20 -8.30 -2.56
CA SER A 87 -8.61 -9.31 -3.43
C SER A 87 -8.64 -10.70 -2.77
N ILE A 88 -8.53 -11.74 -3.58
CA ILE A 88 -8.27 -13.10 -3.09
C ILE A 88 -6.76 -13.26 -2.94
N VAL A 89 -6.31 -13.75 -1.78
CA VAL A 89 -4.88 -14.06 -1.58
C VAL A 89 -4.56 -15.34 -2.35
N ARG A 90 -3.87 -15.21 -3.48
CA ARG A 90 -3.40 -16.35 -4.28
C ARG A 90 -1.93 -16.55 -4.04
N VAL A 91 -1.54 -17.72 -3.54
CA VAL A 91 -0.12 -18.05 -3.31
C VAL A 91 0.66 -17.97 -4.63
N ASP A 92 0.04 -18.35 -5.74
CA ASP A 92 0.65 -18.29 -7.08
C ASP A 92 1.10 -16.88 -7.48
N ASP A 93 0.41 -15.83 -7.03
CA ASP A 93 0.80 -14.43 -7.29
C ASP A 93 2.19 -14.14 -6.69
N PHE A 94 2.46 -14.65 -5.48
CA PHE A 94 3.75 -14.51 -4.80
C PHE A 94 4.82 -15.42 -5.42
N LEU A 95 4.45 -16.65 -5.81
CA LEU A 95 5.39 -17.57 -6.45
C LEU A 95 5.85 -17.06 -7.82
N ALA A 96 4.96 -16.42 -8.57
CA ALA A 96 5.27 -15.76 -9.84
C ALA A 96 6.02 -14.42 -9.67
N GLY A 97 6.12 -13.91 -8.44
CA GLY A 97 6.80 -12.66 -8.12
C GLY A 97 8.30 -12.69 -8.44
N LYS A 98 8.84 -11.52 -8.76
CA LYS A 98 10.29 -11.30 -8.91
C LYS A 98 10.87 -11.05 -7.52
N LEU A 99 11.94 -11.79 -7.19
CA LEU A 99 12.63 -11.68 -5.92
C LEU A 99 13.98 -10.99 -6.09
N TYR A 100 14.30 -10.14 -5.13
CA TYR A 100 15.56 -9.41 -5.05
C TYR A 100 16.18 -9.59 -3.67
N VAL A 101 17.47 -9.86 -3.63
CA VAL A 101 18.28 -9.97 -2.41
C VAL A 101 19.41 -8.95 -2.54
N GLU A 102 19.53 -8.03 -1.58
CA GLU A 102 20.48 -6.91 -1.64
C GLU A 102 20.43 -6.16 -2.99
N ASP A 103 19.21 -5.80 -3.40
CA ASP A 103 18.90 -5.08 -4.65
C ASP A 103 19.28 -5.79 -5.96
N LYS A 104 19.70 -7.06 -5.89
CA LYS A 104 20.02 -7.89 -7.05
C LYS A 104 18.96 -8.97 -7.25
N PRO A 105 18.65 -9.36 -8.50
CA PRO A 105 17.77 -10.50 -8.74
C PRO A 105 18.28 -11.73 -7.97
N ALA A 106 17.39 -12.36 -7.20
CA ALA A 106 17.73 -13.57 -6.45
C ALA A 106 18.16 -14.70 -7.40
N THR A 107 19.15 -15.48 -6.99
CA THR A 107 19.50 -16.73 -7.67
C THR A 107 18.35 -17.73 -7.56
N ALA A 108 18.36 -18.77 -8.41
CA ALA A 108 17.33 -19.82 -8.34
C ALA A 108 17.27 -20.51 -6.96
N LEU A 109 18.42 -20.72 -6.32
CA LEU A 109 18.51 -21.33 -5.00
C LEU A 109 17.87 -20.45 -3.92
N GLU A 110 18.24 -19.16 -3.88
CA GLU A 110 17.65 -18.19 -2.94
C GLU A 110 16.16 -18.04 -3.16
N ALA A 111 15.73 -17.88 -4.42
CA ALA A 111 14.33 -17.73 -4.78
C ALA A 111 13.50 -18.93 -4.32
N ASN A 112 13.99 -20.16 -4.50
CA ASN A 112 13.30 -21.36 -4.05
C ASN A 112 13.19 -21.42 -2.51
N ALA A 113 14.25 -21.06 -1.79
CA ALA A 113 14.22 -21.02 -0.33
C ALA A 113 13.24 -19.96 0.20
N ILE A 114 13.26 -18.75 -0.38
CA ILE A 114 12.34 -17.66 -0.03
C ILE A 114 10.89 -18.05 -0.32
N ARG A 115 10.61 -18.63 -1.50
CA ARG A 115 9.27 -19.11 -1.87
C ARG A 115 8.75 -20.16 -0.89
N GLY A 116 9.59 -21.11 -0.45
CA GLY A 116 9.22 -22.08 0.56
C GLY A 116 8.74 -21.43 1.87
N ARG A 117 9.44 -20.39 2.34
CA ARG A 117 9.02 -19.63 3.54
C ARG A 117 7.73 -18.83 3.30
N LEU A 118 7.58 -18.21 2.14
CA LEU A 118 6.37 -17.47 1.77
C LEU A 118 5.13 -18.38 1.77
N VAL A 119 5.21 -19.58 1.17
CA VAL A 119 4.10 -20.54 1.17
C VAL A 119 3.67 -20.88 2.59
N THR A 120 4.62 -21.15 3.49
CA THR A 120 4.32 -21.45 4.89
C THR A 120 3.61 -20.27 5.57
N ARG A 121 4.11 -19.03 5.42
CA ARG A 121 3.52 -17.83 6.04
C ARG A 121 2.13 -17.49 5.49
N LEU A 122 1.91 -17.72 4.19
CA LEU A 122 0.66 -17.40 3.51
C LEU A 122 -0.40 -18.49 3.61
N SER A 123 -0.04 -19.68 4.14
CA SER A 123 -0.92 -20.85 4.17
C SER A 123 -2.29 -20.56 4.80
N GLU A 124 -2.31 -19.79 5.90
CA GLU A 124 -3.55 -19.43 6.58
C GLU A 124 -4.40 -18.40 5.83
N LEU A 125 -3.82 -17.64 4.90
CA LEU A 125 -4.51 -16.63 4.10
C LEU A 125 -4.89 -17.16 2.71
N SER A 126 -4.26 -18.24 2.25
CA SER A 126 -4.44 -18.79 0.91
C SER A 126 -5.92 -19.02 0.59
N GLY A 127 -6.37 -18.48 -0.55
CA GLY A 127 -7.75 -18.58 -1.03
C GLY A 127 -8.76 -17.71 -0.27
N LYS A 128 -8.35 -17.02 0.80
CA LYS A 128 -9.25 -16.13 1.55
C LYS A 128 -9.34 -14.77 0.88
N ARG A 129 -10.51 -14.15 1.01
CA ARG A 129 -10.76 -12.78 0.57
C ARG A 129 -10.20 -11.82 1.61
N ARG A 130 -9.22 -11.01 1.23
CA ARG A 130 -8.69 -9.94 2.07
C ARG A 130 -9.20 -8.60 1.56
N CYS A 131 -9.72 -7.76 2.44
CA CYS A 131 -10.19 -6.43 2.11
C CYS A 131 -9.53 -5.38 2.99
N PHE A 132 -9.25 -4.21 2.42
CA PHE A 132 -8.71 -3.05 3.11
C PHE A 132 -9.75 -1.94 3.12
N ILE A 133 -9.98 -1.36 4.29
CA ILE A 133 -10.86 -0.22 4.48
C ILE A 133 -10.03 0.89 5.09
N ASP A 134 -9.84 1.97 4.32
CA ASP A 134 -9.11 3.14 4.80
C ASP A 134 -9.99 3.89 5.82
N GLY A 135 -9.35 4.36 6.88
CA GLY A 135 -9.95 5.19 7.92
C GLY A 135 -8.93 6.22 8.40
N THR A 136 -9.42 7.28 9.04
CA THR A 136 -8.56 8.31 9.63
C THR A 136 -8.37 8.03 11.12
N GLU A 137 -7.11 7.99 11.56
CA GLU A 137 -6.77 7.90 12.97
C GLU A 137 -5.63 8.86 13.30
N GLY A 138 -5.93 9.87 14.11
CA GLY A 138 -4.98 10.96 14.39
C GLY A 138 -4.61 11.71 13.11
N PRO A 139 -3.32 12.07 12.90
CA PRO A 139 -2.87 12.80 11.71
C PRO A 139 -2.66 11.92 10.47
N GLY A 140 -2.86 10.60 10.57
CA GLY A 140 -2.56 9.64 9.50
C GLY A 140 -3.78 8.89 8.97
N VAL A 141 -3.60 8.26 7.80
CA VAL A 141 -4.55 7.29 7.26
C VAL A 141 -4.12 5.90 7.70
N THR A 142 -5.07 5.10 8.17
CA THR A 142 -4.86 3.69 8.51
C THR A 142 -5.74 2.82 7.64
N ALA A 143 -5.30 1.60 7.37
CA ALA A 143 -6.08 0.61 6.66
C ALA A 143 -6.44 -0.54 7.61
N ASN A 144 -7.73 -0.65 7.93
CA ASN A 144 -8.25 -1.83 8.61
C ASN A 144 -8.33 -2.99 7.63
N VAL A 145 -7.93 -4.18 8.09
CA VAL A 145 -7.88 -5.37 7.26
C VAL A 145 -8.94 -6.34 7.73
N THR A 146 -9.73 -6.85 6.79
CA THR A 146 -10.62 -7.99 7.02
C THR A 146 -10.18 -9.20 6.19
N VAL A 147 -10.43 -10.39 6.71
CA VAL A 147 -10.24 -11.67 6.02
C VAL A 147 -11.54 -12.45 6.08
N ASN A 148 -12.12 -12.77 4.93
CA ASN A 148 -13.47 -13.33 4.79
C ASN A 148 -14.52 -12.54 5.59
N GLY A 149 -14.38 -11.20 5.65
CA GLY A 149 -15.28 -10.30 6.36
C GLY A 149 -15.03 -10.16 7.87
N LEU A 150 -14.12 -10.95 8.45
CA LEU A 150 -13.74 -10.82 9.86
C LEU A 150 -12.62 -9.79 10.00
N LEU A 151 -12.73 -8.87 10.96
CA LEU A 151 -11.70 -7.87 11.25
C LEU A 151 -10.47 -8.54 11.88
N HIS A 152 -9.29 -8.14 11.41
CA HIS A 152 -7.98 -8.56 11.89
C HIS A 152 -7.17 -7.34 12.35
N PRO A 153 -7.36 -6.87 13.60
CA PRO A 153 -6.71 -5.66 14.11
C PRO A 153 -5.17 -5.75 14.10
N GLU A 154 -4.62 -6.94 14.27
CA GLU A 154 -3.18 -7.23 14.21
C GLU A 154 -2.58 -7.04 12.81
N MET A 155 -3.43 -7.02 11.77
CA MET A 155 -3.02 -6.81 10.38
C MET A 155 -3.22 -5.35 9.92
N LYS A 156 -3.65 -4.46 10.80
CA LYS A 156 -3.87 -3.05 10.50
C LYS A 156 -2.57 -2.39 10.03
N GLN A 157 -2.67 -1.50 9.05
CA GLN A 157 -1.52 -0.87 8.41
C GLN A 157 -1.60 0.65 8.49
N SER A 158 -0.46 1.32 8.63
CA SER A 158 -0.37 2.75 8.33
C SER A 158 -0.25 2.93 6.82
N VAL A 159 -0.94 3.90 6.25
CA VAL A 159 -0.91 4.13 4.80
C VAL A 159 -0.82 5.62 4.46
N ALA A 160 -0.17 5.91 3.35
CA ALA A 160 -0.20 7.21 2.71
C ALA A 160 -0.38 7.03 1.21
N TRP A 161 -1.12 7.94 0.58
CA TRP A 161 -1.08 8.09 -0.87
C TRP A 161 0.00 9.13 -1.18
N VAL A 162 0.98 8.79 -2.01
CA VAL A 162 2.12 9.67 -2.33
C VAL A 162 2.24 9.86 -3.84
N SER A 163 2.83 10.97 -4.28
CA SER A 163 3.17 11.12 -5.70
C SER A 163 4.32 10.18 -6.05
N PRO A 164 4.33 9.55 -7.24
CA PRO A 164 5.50 8.84 -7.75
C PRO A 164 6.78 9.70 -7.80
N THR A 165 6.63 11.04 -7.84
CA THR A 165 7.74 11.99 -7.94
C THR A 165 8.25 12.50 -6.58
N ASP A 166 7.62 12.13 -5.47
CA ASP A 166 7.99 12.62 -4.13
C ASP A 166 9.26 11.93 -3.57
N GLY A 167 9.89 11.05 -4.35
CA GLY A 167 11.12 10.36 -3.97
C GLY A 167 10.91 9.10 -3.12
N TYR A 168 9.66 8.68 -2.90
CA TYR A 168 9.37 7.49 -2.10
C TYR A 168 9.87 6.19 -2.74
N ALA A 169 10.60 5.39 -1.97
CA ALA A 169 11.12 4.09 -2.39
C ALA A 169 10.71 2.95 -1.43
N VAL A 170 10.83 1.70 -1.90
CA VAL A 170 10.68 0.53 -1.03
C VAL A 170 11.99 0.32 -0.28
N ALA A 171 11.95 0.41 1.04
CA ALA A 171 13.12 0.24 1.91
C ALA A 171 12.69 -0.05 3.36
N GLU A 172 13.65 -0.53 4.16
CA GLU A 172 13.52 -0.75 5.61
C GLU A 172 13.88 0.49 6.43
#